data_AF-A0A821SNA8-F1
#
_entry.id   AF-A0A821SNA8-F1
#
_cell.length_a   1.000
_cell.length_b   1.000
_cell.length_c   1.000
_cell.angle_alpha   90.00
_cell.angle_beta   90.00
_cell.angle_gamma   90.00
#
_symmetry.space_group_name_H-M   'P 1'
#
loop_
_entity.id
_entity.type
_entity.pdbx_description
1 polymer ?
#
loop_
_entity_poly.entity_id
_entity_poly.type
_entity_poly.pdbx_seq_one_letter_code
_entity_poly.pdbx_strand_id
1 'polypeptide(L)' 'AAMLAAQDVAERCRGLGITALHVRLRATGGNKTKTPGPGAQSALRALARSGLKIGRIEDVTPIPSDSTRRKGGRRGRRL' A
#
# COMPACT_ATOMS: atom_id res chain seq x y z
N ALA A 1 6.18 -9.89 -7.78
CA ALA A 1 5.81 -10.07 -6.35
C ALA A 1 4.42 -9.52 -6.04
N ALA A 2 4.19 -8.20 -6.06
CA ALA A 2 2.92 -7.60 -5.63
C ALA A 2 1.68 -8.12 -6.37
N MET A 3 1.80 -8.41 -7.67
CA MET A 3 0.70 -8.97 -8.47
C MET A 3 0.33 -10.38 -8.04
N LEU A 4 1.32 -11.28 -7.90
CA LEU A 4 1.09 -12.67 -7.48
C LEU A 4 0.42 -12.71 -6.10
N ALA A 5 0.94 -11.93 -5.15
CA ALA A 5 0.36 -11.83 -3.82
C ALA A 5 -1.11 -11.34 -3.84
N ALA A 6 -1.43 -10.39 -4.73
CA ALA A 6 -2.80 -9.90 -4.89
C ALA A 6 -3.73 -10.96 -5.52
N GLN A 7 -3.23 -11.78 -6.44
CA GLN A 7 -3.99 -12.87 -7.05
C GLN A 7 -4.33 -13.96 -6.04
N ASP A 8 -3.35 -14.39 -5.23
CA ASP A 8 -3.54 -15.39 -4.18
C ASP A 8 -4.60 -14.93 -3.15
N VAL A 9 -4.53 -13.65 -2.74
CA VAL A 9 -5.53 -13.05 -1.85
C VAL A 9 -6.91 -13.03 -2.51
N ALA A 10 -7.01 -12.70 -3.80
CA ALA A 10 -8.28 -12.64 -4.50
C ALA A 10 -8.95 -14.01 -4.67
N GLU A 11 -8.18 -15.07 -4.88
CA GLU A 11 -8.69 -16.46 -4.87
C GLU A 11 -9.24 -16.83 -3.50
N ARG A 12 -8.51 -16.48 -2.43
CA ARG A 12 -8.96 -16.73 -1.06
C ARG A 12 -10.22 -15.94 -0.71
N CYS A 13 -10.31 -14.67 -1.13
CA CYS A 13 -11.50 -13.85 -0.97
C CYS A 13 -12.72 -14.45 -1.69
N ARG A 14 -12.52 -15.01 -2.90
CA ARG A 14 -13.58 -15.70 -3.64
C ARG A 14 -14.10 -16.93 -2.88
N GLY A 15 -13.21 -17.74 -2.30
CA GLY A 15 -13.59 -18.89 -1.48
C GLY A 15 -14.39 -18.52 -0.22
N LEU A 16 -14.22 -17.31 0.29
CA LEU A 16 -14.94 -16.77 1.46
C LEU A 16 -16.21 -15.97 1.08
N GLY A 17 -16.54 -15.86 -0.21
CA GLY A 17 -17.69 -15.08 -0.68
C GLY A 17 -17.52 -13.55 -0.59
N ILE A 18 -16.28 -13.06 -0.43
CA ILE A 18 -16.00 -11.62 -0.42
C ILE A 18 -15.98 -11.09 -1.86
N THR A 19 -16.92 -10.20 -2.17
CA THR A 19 -17.12 -9.67 -3.53
C THR A 19 -16.60 -8.25 -3.73
N ALA A 20 -16.38 -7.51 -2.64
CA ALA A 20 -15.93 -6.12 -2.67
C ALA A 20 -14.95 -5.81 -1.53
N LEU A 21 -14.02 -4.88 -1.78
CA LEU A 21 -13.01 -4.44 -0.82
C LEU A 21 -12.91 -2.90 -0.78
N HIS A 22 -12.79 -2.35 0.43
CA HIS A 22 -12.27 -1.00 0.63
C HIS A 22 -10.75 -1.05 0.80
N VAL A 23 -10.03 -0.17 0.11
CA VAL A 23 -8.57 -0.22 0.06
C VAL A 23 -7.98 0.93 0.86
N ARG A 24 -7.19 0.60 1.87
CA ARG A 24 -6.41 1.57 2.63
C ARG A 24 -4.95 1.45 2.23
N LEU A 25 -4.47 2.41 1.45
CA LEU A 25 -3.10 2.44 0.98
C LEU A 25 -2.20 3.03 2.07
N ARG A 26 -1.04 2.41 2.30
CA ARG A 26 -0.11 2.84 3.35
C ARG A 26 1.34 2.76 2.89
N ALA A 27 2.03 3.88 2.92
CA ALA A 27 3.49 3.93 2.88
C ALA A 27 4.07 3.85 4.30
N THR A 28 5.40 3.76 4.40
CA THR A 28 6.09 3.69 5.70
C THR A 28 5.78 4.91 6.58
N GLY A 29 5.71 6.11 6.00
CA GLY A 29 5.28 7.33 6.68
C GLY A 29 6.21 7.81 7.80
N GLY A 30 5.69 8.72 8.64
CA GLY A 30 6.44 9.35 9.72
C GLY A 30 7.67 10.10 9.20
N ASN A 31 8.84 9.80 9.77
CA ASN A 31 10.12 10.38 9.34
C ASN A 31 10.74 9.65 8.13
N LYS A 32 10.07 8.60 7.62
CA LYS A 32 10.52 7.84 6.46
C LYS A 32 9.74 8.29 5.22
N THR A 33 9.81 7.50 4.15
CA THR A 33 9.14 7.81 2.88
C THR A 33 7.63 7.74 3.06
N LYS A 34 6.94 8.83 2.69
CA LYS A 34 5.48 8.96 2.68
C LYS A 34 4.87 8.51 1.34
N THR A 35 5.68 8.36 0.31
CA THR A 35 5.26 7.86 -1.00
C THR A 35 5.08 6.34 -0.96
N PRO A 36 3.91 5.81 -1.32
CA PRO A 36 3.72 4.38 -1.49
C PRO A 36 4.68 3.80 -2.54
N GLY A 37 5.16 2.59 -2.30
CA GLY A 37 6.09 1.93 -3.23
C GLY A 37 5.42 1.51 -4.55
N PRO A 38 6.22 1.12 -5.57
CA PRO A 38 5.70 0.74 -6.90
C PRO A 38 4.75 -0.46 -6.89
N GLY A 39 4.82 -1.29 -5.83
CA GLY A 39 3.91 -2.41 -5.61
C GLY A 39 2.46 -2.00 -5.31
N ALA A 40 2.24 -0.77 -4.83
CA ALA A 40 0.91 -0.26 -4.47
C ALA A 40 -0.05 -0.31 -5.67
N GLN A 41 0.34 0.36 -6.76
CA GLN A 41 -0.49 0.45 -7.96
C GLN A 41 -0.63 -0.90 -8.66
N SER A 42 0.45 -1.70 -8.64
CA SER A 42 0.45 -3.05 -9.22
C SER A 42 -0.54 -3.97 -8.50
N ALA A 43 -0.56 -3.96 -7.16
CA ALA A 43 -1.48 -4.76 -6.37
C ALA A 43 -2.94 -4.31 -6.56
N LEU A 44 -3.21 -3.00 -6.53
CA LEU A 44 -4.54 -2.46 -6.73
C LEU A 44 -5.13 -2.86 -8.10
N ARG A 45 -4.32 -2.75 -9.15
CA ARG A 45 -4.72 -3.17 -10.51
C ARG A 45 -4.98 -4.68 -10.58
N ALA A 46 -4.15 -5.49 -9.93
CA ALA A 46 -4.33 -6.94 -9.91
C ALA A 46 -5.63 -7.35 -9.20
N LEU A 47 -5.95 -6.74 -8.05
CA LEU A 47 -7.20 -6.97 -7.33
C LEU A 47 -8.43 -6.59 -8.19
N ALA A 48 -8.40 -5.44 -8.84
CA ALA A 48 -9.50 -5.01 -9.72
C ALA A 48 -9.69 -5.98 -10.92
N ARG A 49 -8.60 -6.46 -11.53
CA ARG A 49 -8.65 -7.43 -12.63
C ARG A 49 -9.13 -8.81 -12.20
N SER A 50 -8.92 -9.18 -10.94
CA SER A 50 -9.37 -10.47 -10.39
C SER A 50 -10.88 -10.56 -10.17
N GLY A 51 -11.63 -9.49 -10.47
CA GLY A 51 -13.09 -9.44 -10.37
C GLY A 51 -13.62 -8.93 -9.03
N LEU A 52 -12.75 -8.51 -8.11
CA LEU A 52 -13.15 -7.88 -6.85
C LEU A 52 -13.56 -6.43 -7.09
N LYS A 53 -14.73 -6.04 -6.57
CA LYS A 53 -15.21 -4.66 -6.64
C LYS A 53 -14.43 -3.79 -5.66
N ILE A 54 -13.75 -2.75 -6.17
CA ILE A 54 -13.06 -1.80 -5.30
C ILE A 54 -14.03 -0.68 -4.93
N GLY A 55 -14.26 -0.50 -3.63
CA GLY A 55 -15.04 0.61 -3.10
C GLY A 55 -14.15 1.83 -2.84
N ARG A 56 -14.24 2.40 -1.63
CA ARG A 56 -13.42 3.53 -1.20
C ARG A 56 -11.93 3.18 -1.21
N ILE A 57 -11.13 4.15 -1.66
CA ILE A 57 -9.67 4.10 -1.63
C ILE A 57 -9.21 5.29 -0.78
N GLU A 58 -8.43 5.00 0.27
CA GLU A 58 -7.92 6.02 1.19
C GLU A 58 -6.41 5.86 1.37
N ASP A 59 -5.66 6.96 1.29
CA ASP A 59 -4.26 6.98 1.74
C ASP A 59 -4.24 7.23 3.25
N VAL A 60 -3.74 6.23 3.97
CA VAL A 60 -3.61 6.24 5.43
C VAL A 60 -2.15 6.21 5.86
N THR A 61 -1.26 6.71 5.00
CA THR A 61 0.13 6.93 5.32
C THR A 61 0.25 7.85 6.54
N PRO A 62 0.98 7.47 7.60
CA PRO A 62 1.13 8.32 8.77
C PRO A 62 1.83 9.64 8.43
N ILE A 63 1.12 10.76 8.59
CA ILE A 63 1.65 12.12 8.49
C ILE A 63 1.69 12.71 9.90
N PRO A 64 2.88 12.94 10.47
CA PRO A 64 2.98 13.48 11.82
C PRO A 64 2.84 15.01 11.79
N SER A 65 2.23 15.59 12.83
CA SER A 65 2.09 17.05 12.98
C SER A 65 3.46 17.74 13.09
N ASP A 66 4.39 17.11 13.81
CA ASP A 66 5.82 17.42 13.83
C ASP A 66 6.63 16.12 13.82
N SER A 67 7.87 16.15 13.33
CA SER A 67 8.67 14.96 13.06
C SER A 67 9.92 14.86 13.93
N THR A 68 10.30 13.64 14.31
CA THR A 68 11.60 13.42 14.97
C THR A 68 12.74 13.31 13.93
N ARG A 69 14.00 13.32 14.37
CA ARG A 69 15.16 13.34 13.47
C ARG A 69 15.15 12.15 12.49
N ARG A 70 15.26 12.42 11.18
CA ARG A 70 15.33 11.40 10.12
C ARG A 70 16.70 10.69 10.11
N LYS A 71 16.73 9.42 9.69
CA LYS A 71 17.96 8.65 9.44
C LYS A 71 18.78 9.29 8.31
N GLY A 72 20.11 9.33 8.45
CA GLY A 72 21.04 9.88 7.44
C GLY A 72 21.93 11.02 7.95
N GLY A 73 21.80 11.44 9.21
CA GLY A 73 22.60 12.54 9.77
C GLY A 73 22.30 13.88 9.09
N ARG A 74 23.16 14.88 9.29
CA ARG A 74 22.96 16.24 8.75
C ARG A 74 23.07 16.31 7.22
N ARG A 75 23.93 15.46 6.62
CA ARG A 75 24.23 15.48 5.17
C ARG A 75 23.48 14.41 4.37
N GLY A 76 22.67 13.57 5.03
CA GLY A 76 21.99 12.47 4.37
C GLY A 76 22.90 11.28 4.03
N ARG A 77 22.31 10.28 3.38
CA ARG A 77 23.02 9.12 2.83
C ARG A 77 23.84 9.57 1.61
N ARG A 78 25.15 9.39 1.67
CA ARG A 78 26.09 9.62 0.55
C ARG A 78 26.45 8.24 -0.01
N LEU A 79 26.02 7.99 -1.24
CA LEU A 79 26.39 6.83 -2.04
C LEU A 79 27.43 7.27 -3.06
#